data_AF-A0A1V6K3E0-F1
#
_entry.id   AF-A0A1V6K3E0-F1
#
_cell.length_a   1.000
_cell.length_b   1.000
_cell.length_c   1.000
_cell.angle_alpha   90.00
_cell.angle_beta   90.00
_cell.angle_gamma   90.00
#
_symmetry.space_group_name_H-M   'P 1'
#
loop_
_entity.id
_entity.type
_entity.pdbx_description
1 polymer ?
#
loop_
_entity_poly.entity_id
_entity_poly.type
_entity_poly.pdbx_seq_one_letter_code
_entity_poly.pdbx_strand_id
1 'polypeptide(L)'
;MEDRRSDPMTRDEMLEKAGKISPEDIELILEKADEIEKKASRGPLASLLGEINLLISMLRDYTSRRYRTPPLWMIGAAAVALLYVLNPMDFVPDVIPALGYVDDAFVVGLCLNMLRKDLRKYESWKRSGGRI
;
A
#
# COMPACT_ATOMS: atom_id res chain seq x y z
N MET A 1 -27.75 12.95 17.41
CA MET A 1 -27.22 13.76 16.31
C MET A 1 -25.71 13.65 16.39
N GLU A 2 -25.15 12.62 15.75
CA GLU A 2 -23.71 12.52 15.45
C GLU A 2 -23.62 11.43 14.36
N ASP A 3 -23.71 11.87 13.11
CA ASP A 3 -23.51 11.08 11.91
C ASP A 3 -22.02 10.67 11.88
N ARG A 4 -21.68 9.60 12.61
CA ARG A 4 -20.36 8.94 12.50
C ARG A 4 -20.34 8.19 11.17
N ARG A 5 -20.06 8.93 10.11
CA ARG A 5 -19.72 8.37 8.81
C ARG A 5 -18.56 7.40 9.00
N SER A 6 -18.84 6.15 8.66
CA SER A 6 -17.91 5.05 8.55
C SER A 6 -16.70 5.48 7.73
N ASP A 7 -15.60 5.80 8.40
CA ASP A 7 -14.32 6.05 7.75
C ASP A 7 -13.75 4.68 7.35
N PRO A 8 -13.49 4.42 6.06
CA PRO A 8 -12.71 3.26 5.67
C PRO A 8 -11.32 3.40 6.30
N MET A 9 -10.85 2.37 6.99
CA MET A 9 -9.52 2.24 7.58
C MET A 9 -8.84 3.52 8.11
N THR A 10 -8.90 3.70 9.43
CA THR A 10 -8.30 4.83 10.13
C THR A 10 -6.76 4.79 10.12
N ARG A 11 -6.10 5.93 10.32
CA ARG A 11 -4.62 6.02 10.40
C ARG A 11 -4.03 5.05 11.42
N ASP A 12 -4.69 4.87 12.56
CA ASP A 12 -4.26 3.96 13.63
C ASP A 12 -4.33 2.48 13.21
N GLU A 13 -5.39 2.06 12.52
CA GLU A 13 -5.48 0.70 11.97
C GLU A 13 -4.40 0.44 10.91
N MET A 14 -4.11 1.45 10.08
CA MET A 14 -3.05 1.36 9.09
C MET A 14 -1.66 1.27 9.73
N LEU A 15 -1.44 1.96 10.86
CA LEU A 15 -0.22 1.87 11.67
C LEU A 15 -0.06 0.50 12.34
N GLU A 16 -1.15 -0.07 12.86
CA GLU A 16 -1.14 -1.41 13.46
C GLU A 16 -0.79 -2.47 12.41
N LYS A 17 -1.42 -2.42 11.23
CA LYS A 17 -1.11 -3.33 10.12
C LYS A 17 0.31 -3.15 9.61
N ALA A 18 0.77 -1.90 9.48
CA ALA A 18 2.14 -1.59 9.10
C ALA A 18 3.18 -2.18 10.09
N GLY A 19 2.84 -2.24 11.38
CA GLY A 19 3.70 -2.83 12.41
C GLY A 19 3.78 -4.37 12.36
N LYS A 20 2.83 -5.03 11.69
CA LYS A 20 2.80 -6.50 11.50
C LYS A 20 3.47 -6.96 10.19
N ILE A 21 3.77 -6.03 9.28
CA ILE A 21 4.38 -6.36 7.99
C ILE A 21 5.83 -6.79 8.20
N SER A 22 6.12 -8.01 7.82
CA SER A 22 7.44 -8.60 7.97
C SER A 22 8.31 -8.31 6.73
N PRO A 23 9.64 -8.43 6.83
CA PRO A 23 10.52 -8.33 5.66
C PRO A 23 10.18 -9.34 4.56
N GLU A 24 9.70 -10.52 4.94
CA GLU A 24 9.29 -11.59 4.03
C GLU A 24 8.07 -11.19 3.19
N ASP A 25 7.12 -10.46 3.76
CA ASP A 25 5.98 -9.91 3.02
C ASP A 25 6.43 -8.95 1.91
N ILE A 26 7.41 -8.08 2.23
CA ILE A 26 7.96 -7.13 1.27
C ILE A 26 8.70 -7.88 0.15
N GLU A 27 9.45 -8.93 0.48
CA GLU A 27 10.14 -9.76 -0.49
C GLU A 27 9.17 -10.48 -1.42
N LEU A 28 8.09 -11.07 -0.87
CA LEU A 28 7.02 -11.69 -1.64
C LEU A 28 6.36 -10.71 -2.62
N ILE A 29 6.08 -9.48 -2.17
CA ILE A 29 5.52 -8.43 -3.03
C ILE A 29 6.47 -8.08 -4.18
N LEU A 30 7.77 -7.99 -3.90
CA LEU A 30 8.77 -7.67 -4.91
C LEU A 30 8.97 -8.81 -5.90
N GLU A 31 8.90 -10.06 -5.45
CA GLU A 31 8.93 -11.26 -6.29
C GLU A 31 7.71 -11.33 -7.20
N LYS A 32 6.53 -11.00 -6.68
CA LYS A 32 5.26 -11.03 -7.41
C LYS A 32 4.85 -9.70 -8.04
N ALA A 33 5.80 -8.76 -8.18
CA ALA A 33 5.54 -7.44 -8.74
C ALA A 33 4.88 -7.52 -10.13
N ASP A 34 5.37 -8.37 -11.03
CA ASP A 34 4.78 -8.57 -12.36
C ASP A 34 3.32 -9.05 -12.31
N GLU A 35 2.98 -9.90 -11.33
CA GLU A 35 1.60 -10.38 -11.15
C GLU A 35 0.69 -9.27 -10.65
N ILE A 36 1.18 -8.47 -9.69
CA ILE A 36 0.49 -7.29 -9.16
C ILE A 36 0.23 -6.29 -10.28
N GLU A 37 1.23 -5.97 -11.10
CA GLU A 37 1.09 -5.07 -12.25
C GLU A 37 0.08 -5.60 -13.28
N LYS A 38 0.11 -6.91 -13.56
CA LYS A 38 -0.84 -7.56 -14.48
C LYS A 38 -2.28 -7.56 -13.95
N LYS A 39 -2.47 -7.71 -12.64
CA LYS A 39 -3.78 -7.60 -11.98
C LYS A 39 -4.26 -6.15 -11.95
N ALA A 40 -3.38 -5.23 -11.59
CA ALA A 40 -3.64 -3.80 -11.52
C ALA A 40 -3.96 -3.19 -12.90
N SER A 41 -3.33 -3.67 -13.97
CA SER A 41 -3.57 -3.20 -15.34
C SER A 41 -4.93 -3.63 -15.91
N ARG A 42 -5.73 -4.38 -15.15
CA ARG A 42 -7.06 -4.86 -15.56
C ARG A 42 -8.14 -4.28 -14.66
N GLY A 43 -9.27 -3.91 -15.25
CA GLY A 43 -10.46 -3.47 -14.51
C GLY A 43 -10.28 -2.10 -13.83
N PRO A 44 -10.93 -1.87 -12.67
CA PRO A 44 -10.99 -0.55 -12.03
C PRO A 44 -9.66 -0.06 -11.47
N LEU A 45 -8.67 -0.94 -11.31
CA LEU A 45 -7.33 -0.59 -10.82
C LEU A 45 -6.41 -0.05 -11.91
N ALA A 46 -6.79 -0.14 -13.19
CA ALA A 46 -5.93 0.25 -14.31
C ALA A 46 -5.57 1.74 -14.27
N SER A 47 -6.46 2.59 -13.75
CA SER A 47 -6.20 4.02 -13.54
C SER A 47 -5.20 4.31 -12.42
N LEU A 48 -4.89 3.31 -11.57
CA LEU A 48 -4.00 3.41 -10.42
C LEU A 48 -2.67 2.69 -10.65
N LEU A 49 -2.44 2.16 -11.85
CA LEU A 49 -1.25 1.39 -12.20
C LEU A 49 0.04 2.20 -11.98
N GLY A 50 0.01 3.51 -12.26
CA GLY A 50 1.14 4.41 -12.02
C GLY A 50 1.52 4.49 -10.55
N GLU A 51 0.52 4.66 -9.67
CA GLU A 51 0.72 4.68 -8.23
C GLU A 51 1.19 3.33 -7.69
N ILE A 52 0.63 2.23 -8.20
CA ILE A 52 1.03 0.86 -7.83
C ILE A 52 2.51 0.62 -8.18
N ASN A 53 2.94 1.01 -9.38
CA ASN A 53 4.35 0.89 -9.79
C ASN A 53 5.28 1.77 -8.94
N LEU A 54 4.81 2.93 -8.50
CA LEU A 54 5.54 3.78 -7.55
C LEU A 54 5.66 3.13 -6.17
N LEU A 55 4.61 2.48 -5.67
CA LEU A 55 4.66 1.73 -4.40
C LEU A 55 5.66 0.57 -4.47
N ILE A 56 5.63 -0.23 -5.55
CA ILE A 56 6.58 -1.33 -5.78
C ILE A 56 8.02 -0.78 -5.82
N SER A 57 8.22 0.32 -6.55
CA SER A 57 9.53 0.99 -6.61
C SER A 57 10.00 1.46 -5.24
N MET A 58 9.10 2.02 -4.44
CA MET A 58 9.41 2.51 -3.10
C MET A 58 9.84 1.38 -2.18
N LEU A 59 9.11 0.26 -2.18
CA LEU A 59 9.50 -0.93 -1.42
C LEU A 59 10.87 -1.45 -1.86
N ARG A 60 11.14 -1.47 -3.17
CA ARG A 60 12.46 -1.87 -3.71
C ARG A 60 13.59 -0.93 -3.27
N ASP A 61 13.35 0.38 -3.27
CA ASP A 61 14.34 1.38 -2.84
C ASP A 61 14.55 1.38 -1.32
N TYR A 62 13.52 1.01 -0.55
CA TYR A 62 13.59 0.79 0.88
C TYR A 62 14.44 -0.45 1.21
N THR A 63 14.16 -1.61 0.59
CA THR A 63 14.95 -2.84 0.81
C THR A 63 16.39 -2.67 0.33
N SER A 64 16.61 -1.92 -0.75
CA SER A 64 17.95 -1.58 -1.26
C SER A 64 18.70 -0.54 -0.40
N ARG A 65 18.10 -0.06 0.70
CA ARG A 65 18.63 1.02 1.57
C ARG A 65 19.00 2.32 0.82
N ARG A 66 18.43 2.53 -0.37
CA ARG A 66 18.63 3.75 -1.18
C ARG A 66 17.76 4.87 -0.64
N TYR A 67 16.54 4.55 -0.21
CA TYR A 67 15.67 5.49 0.47
C TYR A 67 15.79 5.28 1.98
N ARG A 68 16.62 6.11 2.65
CA ARG A 68 17.06 5.87 4.04
C ARG A 68 16.05 6.29 5.12
N THR A 69 15.06 7.11 4.79
CA THR A 69 14.08 7.63 5.77
C THR A 69 12.65 7.73 5.22
N PRO A 70 12.09 6.69 4.60
CA PRO A 70 10.64 6.61 4.46
C PRO A 70 10.00 6.58 5.85
N PRO A 71 8.85 7.22 6.05
CA PRO A 71 8.02 6.94 7.20
C PRO A 71 7.64 5.45 7.22
N LEU A 72 7.86 4.73 8.32
CA LEU A 72 7.58 3.28 8.41
C LEU A 72 6.11 2.94 8.10
N TRP A 73 5.20 3.84 8.48
CA TRP A 73 3.77 3.73 8.16
C TRP A 73 3.52 3.69 6.65
N MET A 74 4.35 4.37 5.86
CA MET A 74 4.23 4.47 4.40
C MET A 74 4.68 3.16 3.74
N ILE A 75 5.71 2.51 4.29
CA ILE A 75 6.15 1.17 3.87
C ILE A 75 5.08 0.14 4.16
N GLY A 76 4.53 0.13 5.38
CA GLY A 76 3.49 -0.82 5.76
C GLY A 76 2.19 -0.61 4.97
N ALA A 77 1.76 0.64 4.77
CA ALA A 77 0.59 0.93 3.95
C ALA A 77 0.77 0.53 2.48
N ALA A 78 1.96 0.74 1.93
CA ALA A 78 2.30 0.28 0.58
C ALA A 78 2.27 -1.24 0.48
N ALA A 79 2.85 -1.94 1.45
CA ALA A 79 2.87 -3.39 1.47
C ALA A 79 1.46 -3.97 1.67
N VAL A 80 0.63 -3.43 2.57
CA VAL A 80 -0.79 -3.82 2.70
C VAL A 80 -1.53 -3.62 1.39
N ALA A 81 -1.40 -2.46 0.73
CA ALA A 81 -2.07 -2.18 -0.53
C ALA A 81 -1.65 -3.15 -1.64
N LEU A 82 -0.36 -3.50 -1.73
CA LEU A 82 0.17 -4.39 -2.76
C LEU A 82 -0.16 -5.87 -2.49
N LEU A 83 -0.09 -6.33 -1.24
CA LEU A 83 -0.56 -7.66 -0.84
C LEU A 83 -2.03 -7.83 -1.15
N TYR A 84 -2.83 -6.78 -0.94
CA TYR A 84 -4.24 -6.79 -1.26
C TYR A 84 -4.51 -6.96 -2.77
N VAL A 85 -3.73 -6.29 -3.63
CA VAL A 85 -3.81 -6.48 -5.09
C VAL A 85 -3.39 -7.89 -5.48
N LEU A 86 -2.40 -8.46 -4.78
CA LEU A 86 -1.91 -9.81 -5.03
C LEU A 86 -2.95 -10.87 -4.63
N ASN A 87 -3.46 -10.82 -3.41
CA ASN A 87 -4.47 -11.75 -2.91
C ASN A 87 -5.47 -11.01 -2.00
N PRO A 88 -6.61 -10.54 -2.54
CA PRO A 88 -7.60 -9.83 -1.73
C PRO A 88 -8.25 -10.73 -0.67
N MET A 89 -8.24 -12.06 -0.86
CA MET A 89 -8.93 -13.01 0.01
C MET A 89 -8.08 -13.51 1.21
N ASP A 90 -6.74 -13.44 1.14
CA ASP A 90 -5.83 -13.99 2.18
C ASP A 90 -5.61 -13.05 3.37
N PHE A 91 -5.78 -11.74 3.20
CA PHE A 91 -5.42 -10.76 4.24
C PHE A 91 -6.58 -10.44 5.21
N VAL A 92 -7.78 -10.91 4.85
CA VAL A 92 -9.03 -10.76 5.61
C VAL A 92 -9.14 -11.73 6.81
N PRO A 93 -8.72 -13.01 6.75
CA PRO A 93 -8.99 -13.98 7.81
C PRO A 93 -8.27 -13.69 9.14
N ASP A 94 -7.05 -13.15 9.12
CA ASP A 94 -6.21 -13.11 10.33
C ASP A 94 -6.14 -11.76 11.06
N VAL A 95 -6.58 -10.65 10.45
CA VAL A 95 -6.24 -9.31 10.97
C VAL A 95 -7.43 -8.52 11.53
N ILE A 96 -8.68 -8.78 11.13
CA ILE A 96 -9.82 -8.00 11.64
C ILE A 96 -11.10 -8.84 11.80
N PRO A 97 -11.37 -9.42 12.98
CA PRO A 97 -12.62 -10.15 13.23
C PRO A 97 -13.87 -9.24 13.33
N ALA A 98 -13.82 -7.97 12.93
CA ALA A 98 -14.88 -6.97 13.13
C ALA A 98 -15.21 -6.05 11.93
N LEU A 99 -14.49 -6.13 10.80
CA LEU A 99 -14.73 -5.28 9.62
C LEU A 99 -15.52 -6.03 8.53
N GLY A 100 -16.72 -6.50 8.87
CA GLY A 100 -17.51 -7.39 8.01
C GLY A 100 -18.22 -6.79 6.79
N TYR A 101 -18.00 -5.51 6.43
CA TYR A 101 -18.80 -4.86 5.38
C TYR A 101 -18.11 -3.77 4.54
N VAL A 102 -16.79 -3.58 4.64
CA VAL A 102 -16.12 -2.60 3.77
C VAL A 102 -15.84 -3.25 2.42
N ASP A 103 -16.41 -2.68 1.36
CA ASP A 103 -16.17 -3.15 -0.01
C ASP A 103 -14.66 -3.13 -0.30
N ASP A 104 -14.19 -4.28 -0.71
CA ASP A 104 -12.81 -4.72 -0.73
C ASP A 104 -11.88 -3.80 -1.59
N ALA A 105 -12.42 -3.27 -2.69
CA ALA A 105 -11.75 -2.30 -3.55
C ALA A 105 -11.67 -0.87 -2.97
N PHE A 106 -12.56 -0.53 -2.04
CA PHE A 106 -12.63 0.81 -1.44
C PHE A 106 -11.45 1.07 -0.50
N VAL A 107 -10.98 0.04 0.22
CA VAL A 107 -9.80 0.12 1.10
C VAL A 107 -8.54 0.46 0.30
N VAL A 108 -8.31 -0.22 -0.83
CA VAL A 108 -7.17 0.06 -1.71
C VAL A 108 -7.24 1.49 -2.24
N GLY A 109 -8.41 1.92 -2.71
CA GLY A 109 -8.63 3.29 -3.18
C GLY A 109 -8.31 4.33 -2.11
N LEU A 110 -8.71 4.07 -0.86
CA LEU A 110 -8.44 4.96 0.26
C LEU A 110 -6.95 4.97 0.63
N CYS A 111 -6.32 3.80 0.77
CA CYS A 111 -4.88 3.67 1.01
C CYS A 111 -4.10 4.47 -0.02
N LEU A 112 -4.40 4.27 -1.30
CA LEU A 112 -3.76 4.98 -2.39
C LEU A 112 -4.03 6.47 -2.33
N ASN A 113 -5.22 6.91 -1.95
CA ASN A 113 -5.53 8.32 -1.80
C ASN A 113 -4.76 8.97 -0.62
N MET A 114 -4.60 8.26 0.49
CA MET A 114 -3.79 8.71 1.63
C MET A 114 -2.31 8.73 1.26
N LEU A 115 -1.82 7.67 0.62
CA LEU A 115 -0.44 7.53 0.18
C LEU A 115 -0.10 8.54 -0.91
N ARG A 116 -1.03 8.89 -1.82
CA ARG A 116 -0.81 9.84 -2.93
C ARG A 116 -0.12 11.12 -2.50
N LYS A 117 -0.42 11.65 -1.30
CA LYS A 117 0.22 12.87 -0.79
C LYS A 117 1.71 12.67 -0.50
N ASP A 118 2.07 11.54 0.11
CA ASP A 118 3.46 11.22 0.48
C ASP A 118 4.21 10.53 -0.66
N LEU A 119 3.52 9.77 -1.52
CA LEU A 119 4.06 9.15 -2.73
C LEU A 119 4.63 10.19 -3.69
N ARG A 120 4.03 11.39 -3.77
CA ARG A 120 4.60 12.52 -4.52
C ARG A 120 5.95 12.98 -3.99
N LYS A 121 6.20 12.88 -2.67
CA LYS A 121 7.51 13.19 -2.09
C LYS A 121 8.54 12.14 -2.52
N TYR A 122 8.16 10.87 -2.50
CA TYR A 122 9.00 9.78 -3.00
C TYR A 122 9.26 9.91 -4.52
N GLU A 123 8.24 10.23 -5.31
CA GLU A 123 8.37 10.47 -6.75
C GLU A 123 9.35 11.63 -7.04
N SER A 124 9.23 12.72 -6.30
CA SER A 124 10.13 13.87 -6.40
C SER A 124 11.57 13.48 -6.04
N TRP A 125 11.77 12.71 -4.97
CA TRP A 125 13.07 12.16 -4.59
C TRP A 125 13.68 11.29 -5.70
N LYS A 126 12.87 10.40 -6.28
CA LYS A 126 13.28 9.48 -7.34
C LYS A 126 13.70 10.24 -8.60
N ARG A 127 12.94 11.29 -8.97
CA ARG A 127 13.29 12.20 -10.08
C ARG A 127 14.59 12.97 -9.84
N SER A 128 14.92 13.31 -8.60
CA SER A 128 16.20 13.94 -8.24
C SER A 128 17.41 12.97 -8.25
N GLY A 129 17.21 11.70 -8.65
CA GLY A 129 18.26 10.69 -8.73
C GLY A 129 18.69 10.18 -7.35
N GLY A 130 17.78 10.15 -6.38
CA GLY A 130 18.07 9.64 -5.04
C GLY A 130 18.77 10.63 -4.10
N ARG A 131 18.90 11.90 -4.51
CA ARG A 131 19.51 12.98 -3.72
C ARG A 131 18.42 13.95 -3.26
N ILE A 132 17.95 13.79 -2.02
CA ILE A 132 17.38 14.88 -1.21
C ILE A 132 18.01 14.81 0.18
#